data_AF-A0A5U8SWM7-F1
#
_entry.id   AF-A0A5U8SWM7-F1
#
_cell.length_a   1.000
_cell.length_b   1.000
_cell.length_c   1.000
_cell.angle_alpha   90.00
_cell.angle_beta   90.00
_cell.angle_gamma   90.00
#
_symmetry.space_group_name_H-M   'P 1'
#
loop_
_entity.id
_entity.type
_entity.pdbx_description
1 polymer ?
#
loop_
_entity_poly.entity_id
_entity_poly.type
_entity_poly.pdbx_seq_one_letter_code
_entity_poly.pdbx_strand_id
1 'polypeptide(L)'
;HQHDTGLFPQGNLPENHLNISSLPWVSFDGFNLNITGNDDYFAPVFTMAKFQQEGDRVLLPVSVQVHHAVCDGFHAARFINTLQMMCDNILK
;
A
#
# COMPACT_ATOMS: atom_id res chain seq x y z
N HIS A 1 -2.53 20.12 15.11
CA HIS A 1 -2.77 18.82 14.44
C HIS A 1 -4.14 18.74 13.76
N GLN A 2 -5.27 18.71 14.48
CA GLN A 2 -6.59 18.45 13.86
C GLN A 2 -7.07 19.50 12.84
N HIS A 3 -6.57 20.74 12.91
CA HIS A 3 -6.88 21.84 11.99
C HIS A 3 -5.68 22.29 11.15
N ASP A 4 -4.61 21.49 11.13
CA ASP A 4 -3.46 21.79 10.29
C ASP A 4 -3.77 21.38 8.84
N THR A 5 -3.55 22.30 7.90
CA THR A 5 -3.79 22.09 6.46
C THR A 5 -2.51 21.76 5.69
N GLY A 6 -1.37 21.61 6.37
CA GLY A 6 -0.12 21.16 5.77
C GLY A 6 -0.20 19.71 5.28
N LEU A 7 0.64 19.37 4.29
CA LEU A 7 0.71 18.00 3.75
C LEU A 7 1.13 16.99 4.82
N PHE A 8 2.00 17.40 5.75
CA PHE A 8 2.45 16.59 6.88
C PHE A 8 2.09 17.30 8.20
N PRO A 9 0.85 17.12 8.71
CA PRO A 9 0.35 17.85 9.89
C PRO A 9 1.05 17.47 11.21
N GLN A 10 1.88 16.42 11.20
CA GLN A 10 2.74 15.98 12.30
C GLN A 10 4.19 16.47 12.16
N GLY A 11 4.50 17.24 11.12
CA GLY A 11 5.86 17.68 10.81
C GLY A 11 6.64 16.63 10.02
N ASN A 12 7.91 16.44 10.35
CA ASN A 12 8.81 15.56 9.60
C ASN A 12 8.38 14.08 9.72
N LEU A 13 8.51 13.34 8.62
CA LEU A 13 8.28 11.91 8.59
C LEU A 13 9.34 11.18 9.45
N PRO A 14 8.95 10.18 10.26
CA PRO A 14 9.90 9.28 10.90
C PRO A 14 10.78 8.56 9.87
N GLU A 15 12.05 8.29 10.19
CA GLU A 15 12.95 7.57 9.27
C GLU A 15 12.45 6.16 8.92
N ASN A 16 11.80 5.49 9.88
CA ASN A 16 11.29 4.13 9.78
C ASN A 16 9.80 4.08 9.46
N HIS A 17 9.36 4.84 8.45
CA HIS A 17 7.96 4.84 8.01
C HIS A 17 7.73 3.93 6.79
N LEU A 18 6.45 3.69 6.50
CA LEU A 18 5.95 3.16 5.24
C LEU A 18 4.77 4.01 4.79
N ASN A 19 4.46 4.03 3.50
CA ASN A 19 3.34 4.80 2.98
C ASN A 19 2.15 3.89 2.68
N ILE A 20 0.97 4.28 3.16
CA ILE A 20 -0.31 3.69 2.80
C ILE A 20 -1.17 4.80 2.21
N SER A 21 -1.64 4.58 0.98
CA SER A 21 -2.54 5.49 0.27
C SER A 21 -3.83 4.77 -0.12
N SER A 22 -4.90 5.55 -0.30
CA SER A 22 -6.21 5.04 -0.69
C SER A 22 -6.79 5.90 -1.81
N LEU A 23 -7.27 5.25 -2.88
CA LEU A 23 -8.05 5.83 -3.96
C LEU A 23 -9.49 5.29 -3.91
N PRO A 24 -10.31 5.70 -2.93
CA PRO A 24 -11.62 5.10 -2.67
C PRO A 24 -12.66 5.38 -3.77
N TRP A 25 -12.36 6.29 -4.71
CA TRP A 25 -13.29 6.68 -5.77
C TRP A 25 -13.22 5.79 -7.01
N VAL A 26 -12.11 5.06 -7.20
CA VAL A 26 -11.82 4.31 -8.43
C VAL A 26 -11.31 2.91 -8.08
N SER A 27 -11.75 1.91 -8.83
CA SER A 27 -11.13 0.58 -8.80
C SER A 27 -10.08 0.48 -9.91
N PHE A 28 -9.01 -0.27 -9.68
CA PHE A 28 -7.97 -0.51 -10.67
C PHE A 28 -7.57 -1.99 -10.69
N ASP A 29 -7.13 -2.47 -11.86
CA ASP A 29 -6.45 -3.76 -12.00
C ASP A 29 -4.92 -3.62 -11.95
N GLY A 30 -4.40 -2.40 -12.12
CA GLY A 30 -2.98 -2.08 -12.05
C GLY A 30 -2.73 -0.65 -11.62
N PHE A 31 -1.75 -0.44 -10.76
CA PHE A 31 -1.32 0.87 -10.29
C PHE A 31 0.19 0.87 -10.05
N ASN A 32 0.88 1.85 -10.62
CA ASN A 32 2.33 2.01 -10.51
C ASN A 32 2.67 3.48 -10.24
N LEU A 33 3.53 3.73 -9.25
CA LEU A 33 4.12 5.05 -9.04
C LEU A 33 5.47 5.09 -9.76
N ASN A 34 5.65 6.01 -10.69
CA ASN A 34 6.96 6.25 -11.28
C ASN A 34 7.69 7.32 -10.46
N ILE A 35 8.51 6.89 -9.52
CA ILE A 35 9.31 7.77 -8.66
C ILE A 35 10.68 7.96 -9.31
N THR A 36 11.03 9.20 -9.64
CA THR A 36 12.33 9.55 -10.21
C THR A 36 13.26 10.16 -9.15
N GLY A 37 14.56 9.85 -9.23
CA GLY A 37 15.59 10.50 -8.42
C GLY A 37 15.62 10.09 -6.94
N ASN A 38 15.18 8.88 -6.61
CA ASN A 38 15.10 8.40 -5.23
C ASN A 38 15.67 6.97 -5.12
N ASP A 39 16.91 6.80 -5.60
CA ASP A 39 17.57 5.51 -5.78
C ASP A 39 17.78 4.74 -4.45
N ASP A 40 17.86 5.47 -3.32
CA ASP A 40 18.04 4.90 -1.98
C ASP A 40 16.73 4.84 -1.16
N TYR A 41 15.57 4.94 -1.82
CA TYR A 41 14.28 4.87 -1.14
C TYR A 41 13.75 3.45 -1.08
N PHE A 42 13.89 2.82 0.09
CA PHE A 42 13.57 1.40 0.31
C PHE A 42 12.25 1.16 1.04
N ALA A 43 11.61 2.21 1.57
CA ALA A 43 10.34 2.08 2.28
C ALA A 43 9.22 1.66 1.30
N PRO A 44 8.46 0.59 1.59
CA PRO A 44 7.40 0.13 0.69
C PRO A 44 6.26 1.15 0.62
N VAL A 45 5.60 1.21 -0.54
CA VAL A 45 4.39 2.01 -0.76
C VAL A 45 3.23 1.10 -1.11
N PHE A 46 2.15 1.23 -0.35
CA PHE A 46 0.90 0.50 -0.56
C PHE A 46 -0.17 1.46 -1.08
N THR A 47 -0.88 1.06 -2.13
CA THR A 47 -2.04 1.81 -2.61
C THR A 47 -3.24 0.89 -2.72
N MET A 48 -4.34 1.26 -2.05
CA MET A 48 -5.61 0.54 -2.10
C MET A 48 -6.61 1.28 -2.98
N ALA A 49 -7.43 0.53 -3.70
CA ALA A 49 -8.48 1.09 -4.55
C ALA A 49 -9.86 0.99 -3.88
N LYS A 50 -10.89 1.49 -4.59
CA LYS A 50 -12.28 1.16 -4.30
C LYS A 50 -12.49 -0.35 -4.41
N PHE A 51 -13.02 -0.97 -3.35
CA PHE A 51 -13.41 -2.37 -3.38
C PHE A 51 -14.60 -2.62 -4.33
N GLN A 52 -14.73 -3.86 -4.79
CA GLN A 52 -15.79 -4.29 -5.71
C GLN A 52 -16.40 -5.62 -5.26
N GLN A 53 -17.69 -5.80 -5.54
CA GLN A 53 -18.37 -7.08 -5.35
C GLN A 53 -18.14 -7.96 -6.60
N GLU A 54 -17.66 -9.18 -6.39
CA GLU A 54 -17.51 -10.20 -7.42
C GLU A 54 -18.17 -11.51 -6.96
N GLY A 55 -19.39 -11.76 -7.43
CA GLY A 55 -20.20 -12.88 -6.94
C GLY A 55 -20.47 -12.74 -5.45
N ASP A 56 -20.09 -13.74 -4.65
CA ASP A 56 -20.23 -13.75 -3.19
C ASP A 56 -19.01 -13.15 -2.45
N ARG A 57 -18.02 -12.60 -3.19
CA ARG A 57 -16.78 -12.06 -2.62
C ARG A 57 -16.73 -10.55 -2.74
N VAL A 58 -16.15 -9.90 -1.73
CA VAL A 58 -15.69 -8.50 -1.82
C VAL A 58 -14.19 -8.52 -2.10
N LEU A 59 -13.78 -7.95 -3.23
CA LEU A 59 -12.37 -7.84 -3.61
C LEU A 59 -11.87 -6.42 -3.39
N LEU A 60 -10.70 -6.30 -2.77
CA LEU A 60 -9.99 -5.03 -2.60
C LEU A 60 -8.73 -5.05 -3.47
N PRO A 61 -8.63 -4.20 -4.50
CA PRO A 61 -7.38 -4.06 -5.24
C PRO A 61 -6.31 -3.41 -4.38
N VAL A 62 -5.13 -4.04 -4.33
CA VAL A 62 -3.96 -3.57 -3.57
C VAL A 62 -2.74 -3.62 -4.48
N SER A 63 -2.06 -2.48 -4.63
CA SER A 63 -0.74 -2.38 -5.26
C SER A 63 0.34 -2.28 -4.19
N VAL A 64 1.42 -3.05 -4.37
CA VAL A 64 2.61 -3.06 -3.51
C VAL A 64 3.79 -2.62 -4.36
N GLN A 65 4.39 -1.49 -4.03
CA GLN A 65 5.61 -1.01 -4.65
C GLN A 65 6.78 -1.15 -3.69
N VAL A 66 7.85 -1.79 -4.17
CA VAL A 66 9.07 -2.07 -3.42
C VAL A 66 10.30 -1.82 -4.29
N HIS A 67 11.43 -1.54 -3.64
CA HIS A 67 12.72 -1.41 -4.32
C HIS A 67 13.41 -2.77 -4.44
N HIS A 68 13.90 -3.09 -5.64
CA HIS A 68 14.46 -4.42 -5.94
C HIS A 68 15.77 -4.74 -5.19
N ALA A 69 16.50 -3.73 -4.72
CA ALA A 69 17.71 -3.92 -3.92
C ALA A 69 17.45 -4.58 -2.56
N VAL A 70 16.22 -4.51 -2.04
CA VAL A 70 15.84 -5.05 -0.72
C VAL A 70 14.70 -6.08 -0.76
N CYS A 71 13.95 -6.14 -1.86
CA CYS A 71 12.82 -7.04 -2.04
C CYS A 71 12.82 -7.63 -3.44
N ASP A 72 12.69 -8.95 -3.53
CA ASP A 72 12.41 -9.65 -4.79
C ASP A 72 10.95 -10.11 -4.85
N GLY A 73 10.60 -10.85 -5.91
CA GLY A 73 9.26 -11.39 -6.09
C GLY A 73 8.82 -12.36 -4.97
N PHE A 74 9.74 -13.10 -4.34
CA PHE A 74 9.41 -13.98 -3.22
C PHE A 74 8.96 -13.17 -2.00
N HIS A 75 9.66 -12.08 -1.68
CA HIS A 75 9.31 -11.21 -0.56
C HIS A 75 7.92 -10.58 -0.76
N ALA A 76 7.64 -10.06 -1.96
CA ALA A 76 6.35 -9.48 -2.29
C ALA A 76 5.21 -10.53 -2.22
N ALA A 77 5.41 -11.71 -2.80
CA ALA A 77 4.43 -12.79 -2.78
C ALA A 77 4.13 -13.27 -1.35
N ARG A 78 5.18 -13.45 -0.53
CA ARG A 78 5.03 -13.84 0.88
C ARG A 78 4.22 -12.81 1.66
N PHE A 79 4.47 -11.52 1.43
CA PHE A 79 3.68 -10.45 2.04
C PHE A 79 2.21 -10.53 1.65
N ILE A 80 1.88 -10.59 0.34
CA ILE A 80 0.49 -10.63 -0.14
C ILE A 80 -0.27 -11.84 0.42
N ASN A 81 0.35 -13.02 0.42
CA ASN A 81 -0.25 -14.24 0.98
C ASN A 81 -0.51 -14.11 2.49
N THR A 82 0.42 -13.49 3.21
CA THR A 82 0.27 -13.25 4.66
C THR A 82 -0.84 -12.24 4.91
N LEU A 83 -0.91 -11.16 4.12
CA LEU A 83 -1.96 -10.15 4.22
C LEU A 83 -3.35 -10.76 4.02
N GLN A 84 -3.52 -11.61 3.01
CA GLN A 84 -4.78 -12.34 2.79
C GLN A 84 -5.13 -13.21 3.99
N MET A 85 -4.19 -14.02 4.48
CA MET A 85 -4.39 -14.87 5.66
C MET A 85 -4.80 -14.04 6.90
N MET A 86 -4.19 -12.87 7.10
CA MET A 86 -4.55 -11.99 8.20
C MET A 86 -5.97 -11.42 8.04
N CYS A 87 -6.36 -11.01 6.82
CA CYS A 87 -7.72 -10.53 6.55
C CYS A 87 -8.79 -11.61 6.82
N ASP A 88 -8.51 -12.85 6.44
CA ASP A 88 -9.43 -13.99 6.63
C ASP A 88 -9.60 -14.40 8.10
N ASN A 89 -8.65 -14.03 8.96
CA ASN A 89 -8.61 -14.44 10.36
C ASN A 89 -8.84 -13.28 11.35
N ILE A 90 -8.76 -12.01 10.94
CA ILE A 90 -9.04 -10.85 11.80
C ILE A 90 -10.50 -10.80 12.28
N LEU A 91 -11.41 -11.40 11.52
CA LEU A 91 -12.85 -11.43 11.84
C LEU A 91 -13.29 -12.73 12.54
N LYS A 92 -12.35 -13.60 12.95
CA LYS A 92 -12.61 -14.79 13.76
C LYS A 92 -12.19 -14.56 15.21
#